data_AF-A0A2D6USK1-F1
#
_entry.id   AF-A0A2D6USK1-F1
#
_cell.length_a   1.000
_cell.length_b   1.000
_cell.length_c   1.000
_cell.angle_alpha   90.00
_cell.angle_beta   90.00
_cell.angle_gamma   90.00
#
_symmetry.space_group_name_H-M   'P 1'
#
loop_
_entity.id
_entity.type
_entity.pdbx_description
1 polymer ?
#
loop_
_entity_poly.entity_id
_entity_poly.type
_entity_poly.pdbx_seq_one_letter_code
_entity_poly.pdbx_strand_id
1 'polypeptide(L)' 'MQCTQAVMALLRALMPLPTGEELQVQWDEDDAKRDILTVIRRRKYTLVSDSEEDGRKLLVVSK' A
#
# COMPACT_ATOMS: atom_id res chain seq x y z
N MET A 1 -11.38 14.44 -0.11
CA MET A 1 -10.75 13.10 -0.08
C MET A 1 -11.04 12.50 1.28
N GLN A 2 -11.90 11.48 1.35
CA GLN A 2 -12.09 10.69 2.57
C GLN A 2 -10.89 9.73 2.67
N CYS A 3 -10.18 9.70 3.79
CA CYS A 3 -9.19 8.64 4.02
C CYS A 3 -9.96 7.34 4.25
N THR A 4 -9.81 6.39 3.32
CA THR A 4 -10.44 5.07 3.42
C THR A 4 -9.77 4.24 4.53
N GLN A 5 -10.47 3.19 4.99
CA GLN A 5 -9.96 2.31 6.03
C GLN A 5 -8.65 1.61 5.60
N ALA A 6 -8.53 1.30 4.30
CA ALA A 6 -7.31 0.76 3.69
C ALA A 6 -6.11 1.71 3.83
N VAL A 7 -6.31 3.02 3.59
CA VAL A 7 -5.25 4.03 3.76
C VAL A 7 -4.80 4.14 5.22
N MET A 8 -5.74 4.09 6.16
CA MET A 8 -5.42 4.16 7.59
C MET A 8 -4.70 2.91 8.10
N ALA A 9 -5.02 1.74 7.55
CA ALA A 9 -4.31 0.49 7.85
C ALA A 9 -2.87 0.53 7.31
N LEU A 10 -2.70 0.97 6.05
CA LEU A 10 -1.39 1.16 5.43
C LEU A 10 -0.51 2.10 6.26
N LEU A 11 -1.03 3.27 6.66
CA LEU A 11 -0.27 4.23 7.46
C LEU A 11 0.23 3.65 8.78
N ARG A 12 -0.53 2.77 9.44
CA ARG A 12 -0.10 2.09 10.67
C ARG A 12 1.01 1.07 10.41
N ALA A 13 0.91 0.32 9.33
CA ALA A 13 1.92 -0.69 8.95
C ALA A 13 3.25 -0.07 8.48
N LEU A 14 3.22 1.16 7.94
CA LEU A 14 4.43 1.86 7.48
C LEU A 14 5.29 2.46 8.62
N MET A 15 4.75 2.70 9.82
CA MET A 15 5.53 3.30 10.92
C MET A 15 6.55 2.35 11.58
N PRO A 16 6.29 1.04 11.73
CA PRO A 16 7.29 0.11 12.25
C PRO A 16 8.26 -0.48 11.20
N LEU A 17 8.09 -0.24 9.90
CA LEU A 17 8.83 -1.01 8.87
C LEU A 17 10.35 -0.68 8.86
N PRO A 18 11.22 -1.66 9.18
CA PRO A 18 12.67 -1.52 9.09
C PRO A 18 13.13 -1.31 7.63
N THR A 19 14.28 -0.68 7.45
CA THR A 19 14.89 -0.52 6.12
C THR A 19 15.28 -1.89 5.55
N GLY A 20 14.89 -2.17 4.32
CA GLY A 20 15.13 -3.45 3.65
C GLY A 20 14.03 -4.49 3.81
N GLU A 21 12.97 -4.19 4.59
CA GLU A 21 11.77 -5.03 4.65
C GLU A 21 10.72 -4.60 3.62
N GLU A 22 9.92 -5.57 3.18
CA GLU A 22 8.80 -5.38 2.27
C GLU A 22 7.47 -5.45 3.03
N LEU A 23 6.54 -4.61 2.61
CA LEU A 23 5.17 -4.59 3.10
C LEU A 23 4.22 -5.01 1.98
N GLN A 24 3.36 -5.97 2.28
CA GLN A 24 2.26 -6.38 1.42
C GLN A 24 1.00 -5.58 1.76
N VAL A 25 0.38 -5.01 0.73
CA VAL A 25 -0.83 -4.19 0.85
C VAL A 25 -1.92 -4.83 0.00
N GLN A 26 -2.99 -5.25 0.66
CA GLN A 26 -4.21 -5.77 0.02
C GLN A 26 -5.36 -4.81 0.27
N TRP A 27 -6.28 -4.72 -0.68
CA TRP A 27 -7.45 -3.87 -0.58
C TRP A 27 -8.59 -4.42 -1.45
N ASP A 28 -9.82 -4.19 -0.99
CA ASP A 28 -11.02 -4.65 -1.70
C ASP A 28 -11.65 -3.54 -2.57
N GLU A 29 -11.61 -2.29 -2.09
CA GLU A 29 -12.23 -1.14 -2.74
C GLU A 29 -11.54 -0.76 -4.07
N ASP A 30 -12.27 -0.71 -5.19
CA ASP A 30 -11.71 -0.39 -6.51
C ASP A 30 -10.92 0.93 -6.55
N ASP A 31 -11.39 1.94 -5.83
CA ASP A 31 -10.77 3.27 -5.82
C ASP A 31 -9.59 3.41 -4.84
N ALA A 32 -9.35 2.42 -3.96
CA ALA A 32 -8.32 2.53 -2.93
C ALA A 32 -6.89 2.47 -3.50
N LYS A 33 -6.69 1.85 -4.67
CA LYS A 33 -5.35 1.71 -5.30
C LYS A 33 -4.67 3.06 -5.51
N ARG A 34 -5.40 4.05 -6.05
CA ARG A 34 -4.85 5.39 -6.33
C ARG A 34 -4.39 6.08 -5.05
N ASP A 35 -5.19 5.96 -4.00
CA ASP A 35 -4.93 6.62 -2.73
C ASP A 35 -3.74 5.94 -2.00
N ILE A 36 -3.65 4.61 -2.07
CA ILE A 36 -2.50 3.82 -1.61
C ILE A 36 -1.21 4.22 -2.32
N LEU A 37 -1.20 4.27 -3.66
CA LEU A 37 -0.04 4.68 -4.46
C LEU A 37 0.40 6.12 -4.14
N THR A 38 -0.56 7.00 -3.89
CA THR A 38 -0.28 8.39 -3.47
C THR A 38 0.46 8.42 -2.12
N VAL A 39 0.06 7.58 -1.16
CA VAL A 39 0.74 7.48 0.15
C VAL A 39 2.15 6.92 0.00
N ILE A 40 2.31 5.83 -0.76
CA ILE A 40 3.61 5.19 -1.05
C ILE A 40 4.61 6.23 -1.58
N ARG A 41 4.20 6.98 -2.62
CA ARG A 41 5.01 8.04 -3.23
C ARG A 41 5.34 9.16 -2.25
N ARG A 42 4.37 9.65 -1.46
CA ARG A 42 4.59 10.74 -0.49
C ARG A 42 5.53 10.35 0.63
N ARG A 43 5.55 9.08 1.00
CA ARG A 43 6.38 8.52 2.09
C ARG A 43 7.74 8.00 1.60
N LYS A 44 8.04 8.14 0.30
CA LYS A 44 9.27 7.68 -0.35
C LYS A 44 9.49 6.16 -0.26
N TYR A 45 8.41 5.39 -0.26
CA TYR A 45 8.48 3.94 -0.45
C TYR A 45 8.60 3.63 -1.94
N THR A 46 9.30 2.56 -2.26
CA THR A 46 9.43 2.03 -3.62
C THR A 46 8.36 0.98 -3.85
N LEU A 47 7.68 1.04 -5.00
CA LEU A 47 6.78 -0.02 -5.44
C LEU A 47 7.62 -1.15 -6.04
N VAL A 48 7.57 -2.33 -5.43
CA VAL A 48 8.30 -3.53 -5.86
C VAL A 48 7.45 -4.36 -6.82
N SER A 49 6.17 -4.55 -6.49
CA SER A 49 5.23 -5.31 -7.32
C SER A 49 3.82 -4.74 -7.26
N ASP A 50 3.10 -4.88 -8.37
CA ASP A 50 1.67 -4.59 -8.54
C ASP A 50 1.05 -5.79 -9.26
N SER A 51 0.20 -6.53 -8.56
CA SER A 51 -0.37 -7.77 -9.06
C SER A 51 -1.85 -7.88 -8.69
N GLU A 52 -2.61 -8.48 -9.59
CA GLU A 52 -4.00 -8.83 -9.38
C GLU A 52 -4.18 -10.28 -9.83
N GLU A 53 -4.40 -11.18 -8.87
CA GLU A 53 -4.52 -12.62 -9.12
C GLU A 53 -5.78 -13.13 -8.42
N ASP A 54 -6.63 -13.85 -9.15
CA ASP A 54 -7.92 -14.38 -8.65
C ASP A 54 -8.80 -13.32 -7.95
N GLY A 55 -8.81 -12.09 -8.48
CA GLY A 55 -9.55 -10.96 -7.92
C GLY A 55 -8.96 -10.37 -6.63
N ARG A 56 -7.80 -10.87 -6.19
CA ARG A 56 -7.04 -10.31 -5.05
C ARG A 56 -6.03 -9.31 -5.57
N LYS A 57 -6.19 -8.07 -5.12
CA LYS A 57 -5.30 -6.97 -5.47
C LYS A 57 -4.18 -6.86 -4.44
N LEU A 58 -2.93 -6.90 -4.89
CA LEU A 58 -1.74 -6.92 -4.05
C LEU A 58 -0.70 -5.92 -4.55
N LEU A 59 -0.19 -5.09 -3.64
CA LEU A 59 0.99 -4.27 -3.85
C LEU A 59 2.07 -4.70 -2.86
N VAL A 60 3.30 -4.81 -3.35
CA VAL A 60 4.48 -5.03 -2.52
C VAL A 60 5.31 -3.75 -2.54
N VAL A 61 5.65 -3.22 -1.37
CA VAL A 61 6.40 -1.96 -1.24
C VAL A 61 7.56 -2.10 -0.28
N SER A 62 8.67 -1.44 -0.59
CA SER A 62 9.87 -1.42 0.26
C SER A 62 10.23 0.00 0.66
N LYS A 63 10.93 0.15 1.79
CA LYS A 63 11.46 1.43 2.26
C LYS A 63 12.82 1.76 1.64
#